data_AF-A0A933KN48-F1
#
_entry.id   AF-A0A933KN48-F1
#
_cell.length_a   1.000
_cell.length_b   1.000
_cell.length_c   1.000
_cell.angle_alpha   90.00
_cell.angle_beta   90.00
_cell.angle_gamma   90.00
#
_symmetry.space_group_name_H-M   'P 1'
#
loop_
_entity.id
_entity.type
_entity.pdbx_description
1 polymer ?
#
loop_
_entity_poly.entity_id
_entity_poly.type
_entity_poly.pdbx_seq_one_letter_code
_entity_poly.pdbx_strand_id
1 'polypeptide(L)'
;MLEKIGYSTFREARHPMGLSQRQAGGKFTVSEASALIDKLLGDQSGVVSSVVPDRLSASDATMAGDEATEKVRVTQATMLRGVPADLLADELLRRGWSVHAPP
;
A
#
# COMPACT_ATOMS: atom_id res chain seq x y z
N MET A 1 -18.62 -2.96 6.23
CA MET A 1 -18.16 -1.55 6.21
C MET A 1 -18.70 -0.79 5.01
N LEU A 2 -18.69 -1.33 3.78
CA LEU A 2 -19.42 -0.74 2.63
C LEU A 2 -20.93 -0.97 2.69
N GLU A 3 -21.37 -2.13 3.18
CA GLU A 3 -22.81 -2.42 3.33
C GLU A 3 -23.52 -1.39 4.23
N LYS A 4 -22.80 -0.84 5.22
CA LYS A 4 -23.32 0.20 6.12
C LYS A 4 -23.63 1.52 5.40
N ILE A 5 -23.02 1.76 4.24
CA ILE A 5 -23.31 2.90 3.37
C ILE A 5 -24.11 2.49 2.14
N GLY A 6 -24.69 1.28 2.14
CA GLY A 6 -25.63 0.81 1.11
C GLY A 6 -25.00 0.15 -0.13
N TYR A 7 -23.69 -0.12 -0.14
CA TYR A 7 -23.04 -0.79 -1.27
C TYR A 7 -22.60 -2.20 -0.92
N SER A 8 -22.95 -3.16 -1.79
CA SER A 8 -22.57 -4.56 -1.62
C SER A 8 -21.14 -4.83 -2.09
N THR A 9 -20.65 -4.06 -3.06
CA THR A 9 -19.32 -4.23 -3.65
C THR A 9 -18.60 -2.91 -3.90
N PHE A 10 -17.26 -2.96 -3.96
CA PHE A 10 -16.43 -1.82 -4.38
C PHE A 10 -16.72 -1.35 -5.82
N ARG A 11 -17.27 -2.23 -6.66
CA ARG A 11 -17.65 -1.90 -8.03
C ARG A 11 -18.85 -0.97 -8.07
N GLU A 12 -19.85 -1.22 -7.23
CA GLU A 12 -21.02 -0.34 -7.07
C GLU A 12 -20.62 0.99 -6.42
N ALA A 13 -19.79 0.92 -5.39
CA ALA A 13 -19.25 2.09 -4.71
C ALA A 13 -18.26 2.90 -5.57
N ARG A 14 -17.88 2.44 -6.77
CA ARG A 14 -16.80 3.03 -7.57
C ARG A 14 -17.04 4.50 -7.88
N HIS A 15 -18.17 4.84 -8.48
CA HIS A 15 -18.47 6.23 -8.82
C HIS A 15 -18.84 7.06 -7.60
N PRO A 16 -19.74 6.59 -6.70
CA PRO A 16 -20.13 7.36 -5.53
C PRO A 16 -18.97 7.68 -4.59
N MET A 17 -18.01 6.77 -4.44
CA MET A 17 -16.88 6.96 -3.53
C MET A 17 -15.62 7.50 -4.23
N GLY A 18 -15.64 7.69 -5.56
CA GLY A 18 -14.49 8.15 -6.33
C GLY A 18 -13.36 7.12 -6.45
N LEU A 19 -13.68 5.83 -6.39
CA LEU A 19 -12.68 4.77 -6.50
C LEU A 19 -12.22 4.60 -7.95
N SER A 20 -10.92 4.32 -8.12
CA SER A 20 -10.37 3.93 -9.42
C SER A 20 -10.84 2.54 -9.85
N GLN A 21 -10.67 2.20 -11.13
CA GLN A 21 -10.98 0.86 -11.65
C GLN A 21 -10.19 -0.24 -10.93
N ARG A 22 -8.93 0.02 -10.57
CA ARG A 22 -8.08 -0.89 -9.81
C ARG A 22 -8.66 -1.16 -8.41
N GLN A 23 -9.06 -0.11 -7.71
CA GLN A 23 -9.66 -0.19 -6.36
C GLN A 23 -11.03 -0.85 -6.38
N ALA A 24 -11.83 -0.61 -7.41
CA ALA A 24 -13.09 -1.32 -7.64
C ALA A 24 -12.91 -2.83 -7.86
N GLY A 25 -11.72 -3.25 -8.30
CA GLY A 25 -11.28 -4.64 -8.34
C GLY A 25 -10.69 -5.16 -7.02
N GLY A 26 -10.82 -4.42 -5.91
CA GLY A 26 -10.32 -4.80 -4.59
C GLY A 26 -8.83 -4.57 -4.38
N LYS A 27 -8.12 -3.95 -5.33
CA LYS A 27 -6.68 -3.71 -5.22
C LYS A 27 -6.43 -2.34 -4.61
N PHE A 28 -6.00 -2.34 -3.36
CA PHE A 28 -5.60 -1.16 -2.60
C PHE A 28 -4.13 -1.26 -2.20
N THR A 29 -3.43 -0.13 -2.15
CA THR A 29 -2.22 -0.03 -1.32
C THR A 29 -2.63 0.09 0.15
N VAL A 30 -1.68 -0.09 1.07
CA VAL A 30 -1.95 0.05 2.52
C VAL A 30 -2.47 1.46 2.84
N SER A 31 -1.84 2.50 2.28
CA SER A 31 -2.27 3.89 2.48
C SER A 31 -3.65 4.17 1.90
N GLU A 32 -3.96 3.66 0.71
CA GLU A 32 -5.28 3.79 0.09
C GLU A 32 -6.37 3.09 0.92
N ALA A 33 -6.07 1.91 1.47
CA ALA A 33 -7.00 1.17 2.31
C ALA A 33 -7.27 1.91 3.63
N SER A 34 -6.24 2.43 4.29
CA SER A 34 -6.38 3.22 5.51
C SER A 34 -7.22 4.48 5.27
N ALA A 35 -6.92 5.23 4.20
CA ALA A 35 -7.69 6.42 3.84
C ALA A 35 -9.17 6.11 3.54
N LEU A 36 -9.46 4.95 2.93
CA LEU A 36 -10.83 4.51 2.71
C LEU A 36 -11.55 4.17 4.02
N ILE A 37 -10.85 3.51 4.97
CA ILE A 37 -11.40 3.19 6.30
C ILE A 37 -11.69 4.48 7.07
N ASP A 38 -10.77 5.43 7.07
CA ASP A 38 -10.93 6.72 7.74
C ASP A 38 -12.12 7.50 7.16
N LYS A 39 -12.25 7.53 5.83
CA LYS A 39 -13.41 8.11 5.16
C LYS A 39 -14.70 7.42 5.58
N LEU A 40 -14.73 6.08 5.59
CA LEU A 40 -15.91 5.31 5.97
C LEU A 40 -16.28 5.46 7.46
N LEU A 41 -15.30 5.69 8.33
CA LEU A 41 -15.55 5.87 9.76
C LEU A 41 -15.92 7.32 10.09
N GLY A 42 -15.33 8.29 9.39
CA GLY A 42 -15.65 9.71 9.50
C GLY A 42 -17.03 10.07 8.96
N ASP A 43 -17.46 9.46 7.85
CA ASP A 43 -18.79 9.69 7.25
C ASP A 43 -19.93 9.19 8.16
N GLN A 44 -19.65 8.24 9.06
CA GLN A 44 -20.59 7.77 10.08
C GLN A 44 -20.76 8.75 11.25
N SER A 45 -19.94 9.81 11.32
CA SER A 45 -19.97 10.81 12.39
C SER A 45 -20.69 12.12 12.01
N GLY A 46 -21.23 12.24 10.79
CA GLY A 46 -22.22 13.27 10.44
C GLY A 46 -21.71 14.54 9.73
N VAL A 47 -22.23 14.71 8.51
CA VAL A 47 -22.65 15.95 7.82
C VAL A 47 -21.60 16.88 7.15
N VAL A 48 -21.70 16.90 5.81
CA VAL A 48 -21.24 17.82 4.75
C VAL A 48 -19.73 18.02 4.49
N SER A 49 -19.28 17.67 3.29
CA SER A 49 -19.35 18.61 2.15
C SER A 49 -18.76 17.99 0.88
N SER A 50 -19.48 18.17 -0.21
CA SER A 50 -19.03 17.92 -1.58
C SER A 50 -17.78 18.73 -1.87
N VAL A 51 -16.62 18.07 -1.89
CA VAL A 51 -15.40 18.61 -2.52
C VAL A 51 -14.99 17.63 -3.60
N VAL A 52 -15.24 18.04 -4.84
CA VAL A 52 -14.60 17.52 -6.05
C VAL A 52 -13.10 17.35 -5.77
N PRO A 53 -12.50 16.16 -5.96
CA PRO A 53 -11.06 16.06 -5.88
C PRO A 53 -10.52 16.71 -7.15
N ASP A 54 -9.98 17.90 -6.93
CA ASP A 54 -9.00 18.52 -7.78
C ASP A 54 -7.94 17.48 -8.16
N ARG A 55 -7.57 17.48 -9.44
CA ARG A 55 -6.61 16.55 -10.04
C ARG A 55 -5.22 16.89 -9.50
N LEU A 56 -4.93 16.46 -8.27
CA LEU A 56 -3.61 16.65 -7.68
C LEU A 56 -2.65 15.58 -8.22
N SER A 57 -1.92 16.03 -9.23
CA SER A 57 -0.46 15.92 -9.33
C SER A 57 0.12 14.51 -9.23
N ALA A 58 0.35 13.91 -10.41
CA ALA A 58 1.09 12.67 -10.61
C ALA A 58 2.55 12.70 -10.10
N SER A 59 3.02 13.83 -9.55
CA SER A 59 4.37 14.00 -9.02
C SER A 59 4.56 13.47 -7.60
N ASP A 60 3.48 13.30 -6.83
CA ASP A 60 3.56 12.85 -5.42
C ASP A 60 3.57 11.32 -5.28
N ALA A 61 3.04 10.61 -6.28
CA ALA A 61 3.04 9.15 -6.32
C ALA A 61 4.44 8.54 -6.48
N THR A 62 5.37 9.27 -7.11
CA THR A 62 6.76 8.81 -7.32
C THR A 62 7.56 8.85 -6.02
N MET A 63 7.36 9.89 -5.19
CA MET A 63 8.06 10.05 -3.90
C MET A 63 7.55 9.08 -2.83
N ALA A 64 6.23 8.86 -2.76
CA ALA A 64 5.62 7.91 -1.84
C ALA A 64 6.00 6.45 -2.14
N GLY A 65 6.24 6.12 -3.41
CA GLY A 65 6.77 4.81 -3.82
C GLY A 65 8.19 4.58 -3.30
N ASP A 66 9.04 5.59 -3.39
CA ASP A 66 10.43 5.51 -2.94
C ASP A 66 10.50 5.33 -1.40
N GLU A 67 9.71 6.11 -0.65
CA GLU A 67 9.61 5.99 0.81
C GLU A 67 9.08 4.61 1.25
N ALA A 68 8.09 4.06 0.55
CA ALA A 68 7.57 2.72 0.83
C ALA A 68 8.62 1.64 0.55
N THR A 69 9.38 1.74 -0.53
CA THR A 69 10.47 0.80 -0.82
C THR A 69 11.60 0.91 0.20
N GLU A 70 11.91 2.12 0.67
CA GLU A 70 12.93 2.35 1.68
C GLU A 70 12.51 1.75 3.04
N LYS A 71 11.25 1.92 3.46
CA LYS A 71 10.73 1.27 4.67
C LYS A 71 10.86 -0.25 4.62
N VAL A 72 10.58 -0.86 3.47
CA VAL A 72 10.76 -2.31 3.28
C VAL A 72 12.22 -2.71 3.37
N ARG A 73 13.14 -1.95 2.74
CA ARG A 73 14.59 -2.19 2.83
C ARG A 73 15.10 -2.10 4.26
N VAL A 74 14.72 -1.06 5.00
CA VAL A 74 15.10 -0.87 6.41
C VAL A 74 14.57 -2.02 7.28
N THR A 75 13.34 -2.46 7.03
CA THR A 75 12.74 -3.58 7.77
C THR A 75 13.49 -4.88 7.47
N GLN A 76 13.79 -5.18 6.20
CA GLN A 76 14.57 -6.35 5.83
C GLN A 76 15.98 -6.32 6.43
N ALA A 77 16.67 -5.18 6.37
CA ALA A 77 17.99 -5.02 6.97
C ALA A 77 17.98 -5.23 8.49
N THR A 78 16.88 -4.86 9.16
CA THR A 78 16.70 -5.10 10.59
C THR A 78 16.49 -6.59 10.88
N MET A 79 15.69 -7.30 10.08
CA MET A 79 15.47 -8.74 10.24
C MET A 79 16.74 -9.56 10.00
N LEU A 80 17.60 -9.13 9.07
CA LEU A 80 18.85 -9.80 8.76
C LEU A 80 19.97 -9.47 9.76
N ARG A 81 19.75 -8.50 10.67
CA ARG A 81 20.75 -8.09 11.66
C ARG A 81 21.00 -9.22 12.65
N GLY A 82 22.23 -9.76 12.63
CA GLY A 82 22.66 -10.86 13.49
C GLY A 82 22.64 -12.25 12.82
N VAL A 83 22.19 -12.36 11.57
CA VAL A 83 22.37 -13.57 10.77
C VAL A 83 23.82 -13.63 10.28
N PRO A 84 24.56 -14.72 10.51
CA PRO A 84 25.91 -14.88 9.99
C PRO A 84 25.93 -14.81 8.46
N ALA A 85 26.90 -14.09 7.90
CA ALA A 85 27.01 -13.90 6.45
C ALA A 85 27.17 -15.22 5.70
N ASP A 86 27.96 -16.16 6.24
CA ASP A 86 28.20 -17.47 5.61
C ASP A 86 26.92 -18.30 5.52
N LEU A 87 26.10 -18.29 6.58
CA LEU A 87 24.81 -19.00 6.60
C LEU A 87 23.83 -18.40 5.59
N LEU A 88 23.83 -17.08 5.43
CA LEU A 88 23.03 -16.40 4.42
C LEU A 88 23.51 -16.77 3.00
N ALA A 89 24.83 -16.82 2.79
CA ALA A 89 25.42 -17.16 1.50
C ALA A 89 25.08 -18.60 1.09
N ASP A 90 25.19 -19.56 2.00
CA ASP A 90 24.84 -20.96 1.78
C ASP A 90 23.35 -21.14 1.43
N GLU A 91 22.46 -20.38 2.09
CA GLU A 91 21.02 -20.40 1.80
C GLU A 91 20.72 -19.86 0.40
N LEU A 92 21.38 -18.75 0.01
CA LEU A 92 21.21 -18.16 -1.31
C LEU A 92 21.72 -19.12 -2.41
N LEU A 93 22.90 -19.73 -2.22
CA LEU A 93 23.43 -20.74 -3.13
C LEU A 93 22.50 -21.96 -3.26
N ARG A 94 21.96 -22.48 -2.15
CA ARG A 94 21.01 -23.61 -2.16
C ARG A 94 19.74 -23.29 -2.95
N ARG A 95 19.32 -22.03 -2.96
CA ARG A 95 18.17 -21.55 -3.74
C ARG A 95 18.49 -21.24 -5.20
N GLY A 96 19.73 -21.48 -5.62
CA GLY A 96 20.20 -21.23 -6.99
C GLY A 96 20.59 -19.78 -7.26
N TRP A 97 20.84 -18.98 -6.22
CA TRP A 97 21.32 -17.60 -6.35
C TRP A 97 22.84 -17.56 -6.23
N SER A 98 23.52 -16.76 -7.03
CA SER A 98 24.97 -16.53 -6.91
C SER A 98 25.27 -15.42 -5.91
N VAL A 99 26.32 -15.60 -5.10
CA VAL A 99 26.76 -14.64 -4.08
C VAL A 99 28.16 -14.15 -4.43
N HIS A 100 28.35 -12.83 -4.41
CA HIS A 100 29.65 -12.19 -4.61
C HIS A 100 29.93 -11.25 -3.44
N ALA A 101 31.15 -11.29 -2.91
CA ALA A 101 31.57 -10.30 -1.94
C ALA A 101 31.66 -8.92 -2.61
N PRO A 102 31.30 -7.83 -1.91
CA PRO A 102 31.55 -6.49 -2.41
C PRO A 102 33.07 -6.26 -2.61
N PRO A 103 33.46 -5.41 -3.59
CA PRO A 103 34.86 -5.08 -3.85
C PRO A 103 35.54 -4.34 -2.69
#